data_AF-A0A7C6PVH6-F1
#
_entry.id   AF-A0A7C6PVH6-F1
#
_cell.length_a   1.000
_cell.length_b   1.000
_cell.length_c   1.000
_cell.angle_alpha   90.00
_cell.angle_beta   90.00
_cell.angle_gamma   90.00
#
_symmetry.space_group_name_H-M   'P 1'
#
loop_
_entity.id
_entity.type
_entity.pdbx_description
1 polymer ?
#
loop_
_entity_poly.entity_id
_entity_poly.type
_entity_poly.pdbx_seq_one_letter_code
_entity_poly.pdbx_strand_id
1 'polypeptide(L)'
;MIAIEKIRLINFQSHEDTEILFDRGFNVIVGGSDQGKTAIIRALRWLLYNEPRGTDFMRIGTNTCKVIVTLTDGTQISRERSASRNVYILKKSNGEEQRFEGFGSSVPEEITKAHGMGKIFLDTDIETSLNIGYQLDGPFLLSETGTTRAKAIGRLVGIHLIDSAIRSVIKDLFQLNQEHKLLDNTIKDLNEQLLLYADLDDEKKAIEETNQLLINLENKIKRLDKLKARSAELKTIITEIEKQQNIIDRFSNISNLETMLDKTIYYSQFLKVLRSLREREKIITGHLKRINKIMANTVNIFEAEKLLSFLNNNYLPQSNRLKDLRIKIGHLRVKIKKHRLWIKELNKVIDAEQLYTHLANNYQRKVKLSELKLKLDRVTEGMIKGKKYLVDNENKIKVLLENYNARLLEIGRCPLCYSKISKDVSKRIIDEYKKEENL
;
A
#
# COMPACT_ATOMS: atom_id res chain seq x y z
N MET A 1 53.79 32.55 -35.06
CA MET A 1 52.60 33.27 -35.57
C MET A 1 52.17 32.51 -36.82
N ILE A 2 50.95 31.99 -36.84
CA ILE A 2 50.43 31.23 -38.00
C ILE A 2 50.01 32.26 -39.06
N ALA A 3 50.50 32.11 -40.29
CA ALA A 3 50.11 32.95 -41.43
C ALA A 3 49.85 32.07 -42.65
N ILE A 4 49.14 32.62 -43.64
CA ILE A 4 48.90 31.96 -44.92
C ILE A 4 50.16 32.12 -45.77
N GLU A 5 50.81 31.00 -46.11
CA GLU A 5 51.99 30.97 -46.98
C GLU A 5 51.58 30.81 -48.45
N LYS A 6 50.53 30.04 -48.70
CA LYS A 6 50.12 29.67 -50.06
C LYS A 6 48.63 29.44 -50.16
N ILE A 7 48.03 29.87 -51.27
CA ILE A 7 46.67 29.51 -51.66
C ILE A 7 46.65 28.91 -53.07
N ARG A 8 45.88 27.85 -53.26
CA ARG A 8 45.57 27.28 -54.58
C ARG A 8 44.06 27.20 -54.78
N LEU A 9 43.60 27.71 -55.92
CA LEU A 9 42.21 27.85 -56.32
C LEU A 9 41.98 26.99 -57.56
N ILE A 10 41.11 25.99 -57.48
CA ILE A 10 40.76 25.11 -58.58
C ILE A 10 39.27 25.26 -58.86
N ASN A 11 38.93 25.66 -60.08
CA ASN A 11 37.56 25.91 -60.57
C ASN A 11 36.74 26.85 -59.65
N PHE A 12 37.37 27.91 -59.14
CA PHE A 12 36.76 28.90 -58.26
C PHE A 12 36.56 30.23 -59.00
N GLN A 13 35.33 30.58 -59.36
CA GLN A 13 34.96 31.74 -60.17
C GLN A 13 35.82 31.83 -61.46
N SER A 14 36.62 32.90 -61.61
CA SER A 14 37.52 33.11 -62.76
C SER A 14 38.75 32.22 -62.76
N HIS A 15 39.08 31.55 -61.64
CA HIS A 15 40.29 30.75 -61.49
C HIS A 15 40.06 29.29 -61.93
N GLU A 16 40.78 28.84 -62.96
CA GLU A 16 40.78 27.42 -63.40
C GLU A 16 41.65 26.58 -62.49
N ASP A 17 42.93 26.94 -62.41
CA ASP A 17 43.91 26.45 -61.47
C ASP A 17 44.90 27.60 -61.25
N THR A 18 44.74 28.32 -60.14
CA THR A 18 45.59 29.46 -59.81
C THR A 18 46.27 29.19 -58.49
N GLU A 19 47.59 29.34 -58.48
CA GLU A 19 48.41 29.20 -57.30
C GLU A 19 49.08 30.53 -56.97
N ILE A 20 48.97 30.96 -55.72
CA ILE A 20 49.52 32.22 -55.24
C ILE A 20 50.35 31.93 -54.01
N LEU A 21 51.62 32.35 -54.06
CA LEU A 21 52.57 32.29 -52.96
C LEU A 21 52.60 33.68 -52.31
N PHE A 22 52.44 33.71 -50.99
CA PHE A 22 52.52 34.93 -50.20
C PHE A 22 53.89 35.02 -49.55
N ASP A 23 54.49 36.21 -49.59
CA ASP A 23 55.70 36.49 -48.85
C ASP A 23 55.35 36.96 -47.42
N ARG A 24 56.35 36.99 -46.55
CA ARG A 24 56.21 37.53 -45.20
C ARG A 24 56.00 39.04 -45.26
N GLY A 25 55.02 39.52 -44.49
CA GLY A 25 54.73 40.96 -44.39
C GLY A 25 53.57 41.37 -45.29
N PHE A 26 53.77 42.41 -46.10
CA PHE A 26 52.70 43.06 -46.85
C PHE A 26 52.66 42.60 -48.30
N ASN A 27 51.54 41.97 -48.68
CA ASN A 27 51.32 41.44 -50.02
C ASN A 27 50.27 42.29 -50.74
N VAL A 28 50.56 42.75 -51.96
CA VAL A 28 49.62 43.54 -52.78
C VAL A 28 49.28 42.77 -54.06
N ILE A 29 47.99 42.53 -54.28
CA ILE A 29 47.48 41.88 -55.49
C ILE A 29 46.94 42.96 -56.44
N VAL A 30 47.66 43.18 -57.55
CA VAL A 30 47.31 44.19 -58.57
C VAL A 30 46.75 43.56 -59.83
N GLY A 31 45.98 44.33 -60.61
CA GLY A 31 45.36 43.88 -61.87
C GLY A 31 44.23 44.80 -62.32
N GLY A 32 43.64 44.57 -63.48
CA GLY A 32 42.43 45.29 -63.93
C GLY A 32 41.20 44.98 -63.07
N SER A 33 40.13 45.76 -63.20
CA SER A 33 38.82 45.41 -62.65
C SER A 33 38.30 44.11 -63.27
N ASP A 34 37.51 43.35 -62.52
CA ASP A 34 36.90 42.07 -62.94
C ASP A 34 37.87 40.95 -63.35
N GLN A 35 39.15 41.05 -62.97
CA GLN A 35 40.16 40.01 -63.20
C GLN A 35 40.26 38.96 -62.09
N GLY A 36 39.22 38.80 -61.26
CA GLY A 36 39.21 37.76 -60.21
C GLY A 36 39.93 38.10 -58.90
N LYS A 37 40.50 39.30 -58.73
CA LYS A 37 41.17 39.69 -57.46
C LYS A 37 40.27 39.49 -56.23
N THR A 38 39.01 39.90 -56.33
CA THR A 38 38.02 39.72 -55.25
C THR A 38 37.65 38.25 -55.04
N ALA A 39 37.79 37.39 -56.05
CA ALA A 39 37.53 35.96 -55.94
C ALA A 39 38.52 35.27 -54.99
N ILE A 40 39.75 35.77 -54.88
CA ILE A 40 40.77 35.26 -53.94
C ILE A 40 40.30 35.46 -52.49
N ILE A 41 39.82 36.66 -52.16
CA ILE A 41 39.28 36.97 -50.82
C ILE A 41 38.01 36.14 -50.55
N ARG A 42 37.14 35.96 -51.55
CA ARG A 42 35.96 35.09 -51.43
C ARG A 42 36.33 33.63 -51.20
N ALA A 43 37.36 33.12 -51.86
CA ALA A 43 37.84 31.76 -51.66
C ALA A 43 38.40 31.54 -50.25
N LEU A 44 39.15 32.52 -49.73
CA LEU A 44 39.61 32.51 -48.34
C LEU A 44 38.43 32.48 -47.37
N ARG A 45 37.43 33.35 -47.56
CA ARG A 45 36.21 33.33 -46.74
C ARG A 45 35.45 32.02 -46.84
N TRP A 46 35.41 31.42 -48.02
CA TRP A 46 34.72 30.16 -48.22
C TRP A 46 35.40 29.02 -47.47
N LEU A 47 36.73 28.99 -47.47
CA LEU A 47 37.51 28.01 -46.73
C LEU A 47 37.50 28.25 -45.21
N LEU A 48 37.56 29.51 -44.76
CA LEU A 48 37.69 29.83 -43.33
C LEU A 48 36.35 29.92 -42.59
N TYR A 49 35.29 30.37 -43.27
CA TYR A 49 34.01 30.75 -42.63
C TYR A 49 32.78 30.08 -43.22
N ASN A 50 32.95 29.24 -44.25
CA ASN A 50 31.82 28.67 -44.99
C ASN A 50 30.91 29.71 -45.67
N GLU A 51 31.51 30.77 -46.22
CA GLU A 51 30.80 31.86 -46.89
C GLU A 51 31.44 32.28 -48.21
N PRO A 52 30.67 32.50 -49.30
CA PRO A 52 29.21 32.42 -49.38
C PRO A 52 28.70 30.97 -49.41
N ARG A 53 27.43 30.77 -49.04
CA ARG A 53 26.73 29.49 -49.18
C ARG A 53 26.30 29.28 -50.63
N GLY A 54 25.95 28.04 -50.97
CA GLY A 54 25.49 27.68 -52.31
C GLY A 54 26.62 27.18 -53.21
N THR A 55 26.50 27.45 -54.51
CA THR A 55 27.42 26.95 -55.54
C THR A 55 27.84 28.02 -56.55
N ASP A 56 27.43 29.27 -56.36
CA ASP A 56 27.67 30.39 -57.29
C ASP A 56 29.14 30.78 -57.41
N PHE A 57 29.98 30.31 -56.48
CA PHE A 57 31.42 30.46 -56.54
C PHE A 57 32.11 29.41 -57.41
N MET A 58 31.42 28.35 -57.85
CA MET A 58 31.98 27.38 -58.80
C MET A 58 32.10 28.01 -60.19
N ARG A 59 33.19 27.72 -60.89
CA ARG A 59 33.40 28.19 -62.26
C ARG A 59 32.34 27.62 -63.20
N ILE A 60 31.78 28.46 -64.07
CA ILE A 60 30.77 28.06 -65.07
C ILE A 60 31.33 26.94 -65.95
N GLY A 61 30.53 25.88 -66.16
CA GLY A 61 30.93 24.70 -66.94
C GLY A 61 31.68 23.63 -66.12
N THR A 62 31.87 23.83 -64.81
CA THR A 62 32.51 22.85 -63.92
C THR A 62 31.55 22.39 -62.83
N ASN A 63 31.70 21.12 -62.42
CA ASN A 63 30.87 20.51 -61.37
C ASN A 63 31.60 20.33 -60.04
N THR A 64 32.85 20.78 -59.96
CA THR A 64 33.74 20.61 -58.81
C THR A 64 34.54 21.88 -58.59
N CYS A 65 34.77 22.22 -57.33
CA CYS A 65 35.60 23.34 -56.91
C CYS A 65 36.42 22.95 -55.68
N LYS A 66 37.68 23.40 -55.63
CA LYS A 66 38.59 23.12 -54.53
C LYS A 66 39.42 24.34 -54.19
N VAL A 67 39.51 24.65 -52.90
CA VAL A 67 40.41 25.68 -52.36
C VAL A 67 41.36 25.01 -51.38
N ILE A 68 42.64 25.32 -51.47
CA ILE A 68 43.70 24.79 -50.62
C ILE A 68 44.48 25.97 -50.05
N VAL A 69 44.62 26.01 -48.73
CA VAL A 69 45.46 26.97 -48.01
C VAL A 69 46.55 26.19 -47.29
N THR A 70 47.80 26.63 -47.45
CA THR A 70 48.94 26.12 -46.69
C THR A 70 49.41 27.22 -45.74
N LEU A 71 49.54 26.86 -44.47
CA LEU A 71 49.96 27.73 -43.39
C LEU A 71 51.47 27.58 -43.17
N THR A 72 52.09 28.60 -42.57
CA THR A 72 53.54 28.67 -42.32
C THR A 72 54.10 27.56 -41.41
N ASP A 73 53.25 26.83 -40.70
CA ASP A 73 53.63 25.68 -39.85
C ASP A 73 53.59 24.34 -40.61
N GLY A 74 53.32 24.37 -41.93
CA GLY A 74 53.15 23.20 -42.78
C GLY A 74 51.74 22.59 -42.75
N THR A 75 50.82 23.13 -41.94
CA THR A 75 49.43 22.68 -41.91
C THR A 75 48.73 23.09 -43.21
N GLN A 76 48.07 22.12 -43.84
CA GLN A 76 47.31 22.34 -45.06
C GLN A 76 45.83 22.10 -44.82
N ILE A 77 45.02 23.10 -45.15
CA ILE A 77 43.57 23.07 -45.05
C ILE A 77 43.03 23.10 -46.46
N SER A 78 42.15 22.16 -46.80
CA SER A 78 41.47 22.21 -48.08
C SER A 78 39.98 21.99 -47.93
N ARG A 79 39.25 22.60 -48.87
CA ARG A 79 37.82 22.48 -48.96
C ARG A 79 37.43 22.09 -50.38
N GLU A 80 36.64 21.05 -50.49
CA GLU A 80 36.17 20.49 -51.76
C GLU A 80 34.65 20.51 -51.81
N ARG A 81 34.09 20.97 -52.93
CA ARG A 81 32.66 20.96 -53.20
C ARG A 81 32.38 20.45 -54.60
N SER A 82 31.43 19.54 -54.71
CA SER A 82 30.81 19.08 -55.95
C SER A 82 29.31 18.82 -55.72
N ALA A 83 28.56 18.37 -56.74
CA ALA A 83 27.16 17.97 -56.54
C ALA A 83 26.99 16.92 -55.43
N SER A 84 27.93 15.98 -55.31
CA SER A 84 27.87 14.85 -54.37
C SER A 84 28.83 14.93 -53.18
N ARG A 85 29.80 15.86 -53.19
CA ARG A 85 30.81 15.99 -52.12
C ARG A 85 30.81 17.40 -51.53
N ASN A 86 30.95 17.48 -50.21
CA ASN A 86 31.18 18.72 -49.47
C ASN A 86 32.05 18.37 -48.27
N VAL A 87 33.36 18.56 -48.41
CA VAL A 87 34.34 17.97 -47.51
C VAL A 87 35.39 19.01 -47.13
N TYR A 88 35.74 19.04 -45.86
CA TYR A 88 36.99 19.65 -45.38
C TYR A 88 38.04 18.57 -45.19
N ILE A 89 39.27 18.86 -45.58
CA ILE A 89 40.42 17.99 -45.37
C ILE A 89 41.49 18.80 -44.67
N LEU A 90 41.88 18.36 -43.47
CA LEU A 90 42.96 18.92 -42.67
C LEU A 90 44.15 17.97 -42.75
N LYS A 91 45.28 18.45 -43.25
CA LYS A 91 46.55 17.73 -43.24
C LYS A 91 47.51 18.46 -42.31
N LYS A 92 47.84 17.83 -41.19
CA LYS A 92 48.76 18.39 -40.19
C LYS A 92 50.22 18.21 -40.64
N SER A 93 51.12 18.96 -40.00
CA SER A 93 52.57 18.90 -40.26
C SER A 93 53.20 17.53 -40.00
N ASN A 94 52.59 16.70 -39.16
CA ASN A 94 52.99 15.31 -38.90
C ASN A 94 52.54 14.32 -39.99
N GLY A 95 51.85 14.78 -41.04
CA GLY A 95 51.32 13.95 -42.12
C GLY A 95 49.96 13.31 -41.84
N GLU A 96 49.37 13.52 -40.65
CA GLU A 96 48.02 13.05 -40.31
C GLU A 96 46.97 13.80 -41.15
N GLU A 97 46.12 13.04 -41.85
CA GLU A 97 45.01 13.58 -42.65
C GLU A 97 43.68 13.27 -41.97
N GLN A 98 42.88 14.32 -41.74
CA GLN A 98 41.55 14.23 -41.16
C GLN A 98 40.53 14.78 -42.17
N ARG A 99 39.43 14.04 -42.37
CA ARG A 99 38.35 14.40 -43.31
C ARG A 99 37.06 14.65 -42.55
N PHE A 100 36.39 15.73 -42.88
CA PHE A 100 35.15 16.16 -42.24
C PHE A 100 34.05 16.33 -43.29
N GLU A 101 33.01 15.52 -43.17
CA GLU A 101 31.79 15.55 -43.99
C GLU A 101 30.58 15.85 -43.09
N GLY A 102 29.46 16.31 -43.66
CA GLY A 102 28.21 16.49 -42.90
C GLY A 102 28.20 17.64 -41.87
N PHE A 103 29.15 18.57 -41.93
CA PHE A 103 29.28 19.71 -41.00
C PHE A 103 28.18 20.79 -41.10
N GLY A 104 27.18 20.60 -41.94
CA GLY A 104 26.03 21.51 -42.06
C GLY A 104 26.43 22.93 -42.44
N SER A 105 26.08 23.90 -41.59
CA SER A 105 26.31 25.33 -41.80
C SER A 105 27.59 25.86 -41.14
N SER A 106 28.13 25.18 -40.13
CA SER A 106 29.31 25.61 -39.38
C SER A 106 30.59 24.99 -39.92
N VAL A 107 31.72 25.65 -39.69
CA VAL A 107 33.05 25.09 -39.99
C VAL A 107 33.43 24.12 -38.85
N PRO A 108 34.01 22.93 -39.13
CA PRO A 108 34.48 22.03 -38.09
C PRO A 108 35.45 22.73 -37.12
N GLU A 109 35.37 22.37 -35.83
CA GLU A 109 36.20 23.00 -34.79
C GLU A 109 37.70 22.78 -35.03
N GLU A 110 38.07 21.60 -35.53
CA GLU A 110 39.45 21.23 -35.83
C GLU A 110 40.05 22.12 -36.91
N ILE A 111 39.26 22.45 -37.93
CA ILE A 111 39.64 23.39 -39.00
C ILE A 111 39.80 24.78 -38.41
N THR A 112 38.83 25.22 -37.61
CA THR A 112 38.84 26.55 -36.97
C THR A 112 40.04 26.74 -36.05
N LYS A 113 40.36 25.72 -35.25
CA LYS A 113 41.54 25.67 -34.37
C LYS A 113 42.85 25.66 -35.16
N ALA A 114 42.89 24.96 -36.30
CA ALA A 114 44.08 24.87 -37.14
C ALA A 114 44.49 26.22 -37.74
N HIS A 115 43.54 27.00 -38.27
CA HIS A 115 43.87 28.32 -38.81
C HIS A 115 43.86 29.45 -37.78
N GLY A 116 43.16 29.29 -36.64
CA GLY A 116 43.13 30.28 -35.55
C GLY A 116 42.44 31.61 -35.88
N MET A 117 41.89 31.75 -37.07
CA MET A 117 41.17 32.94 -37.58
C MET A 117 39.65 32.75 -37.44
N GLY A 118 39.16 32.41 -36.25
CA GLY A 118 37.72 32.22 -36.02
C GLY A 118 36.95 33.54 -36.03
N LYS A 119 35.65 33.47 -36.31
CA LYS A 119 34.77 34.63 -36.11
C LYS A 119 34.62 34.92 -34.61
N ILE A 120 34.50 36.20 -34.28
CA ILE A 120 34.15 36.65 -32.94
C ILE A 120 32.68 37.04 -32.88
N PHE A 121 32.02 36.71 -31.79
CA PHE A 121 30.64 37.12 -31.55
C PHE A 121 30.65 38.45 -30.78
N LEU A 122 30.20 39.55 -31.39
CA LEU A 122 30.05 40.83 -30.68
C LEU A 122 28.76 40.86 -29.85
N ASP A 123 27.74 40.10 -30.26
CA ASP A 123 26.45 39.96 -29.56
C ASP A 123 25.87 38.55 -29.81
N THR A 124 24.63 38.27 -29.37
CA THR A 124 23.94 36.99 -29.65
C THR A 124 23.85 36.68 -31.14
N ASP A 125 23.66 37.70 -31.98
CA ASP A 125 23.39 37.54 -33.41
C ASP A 125 24.40 38.27 -34.31
N ILE A 126 25.39 38.94 -33.72
CA ILE A 126 26.38 39.73 -34.45
C ILE A 126 27.71 39.00 -34.40
N GLU A 127 28.07 38.36 -35.52
CA GLU A 127 29.39 37.79 -35.74
C GLU A 127 30.24 38.72 -36.60
N THR A 128 31.52 38.85 -36.29
CA THR A 128 32.46 39.63 -37.09
C THR A 128 33.77 38.88 -37.26
N SER A 129 34.36 38.96 -38.44
CA SER A 129 35.71 38.47 -38.71
C SER A 129 36.72 39.59 -38.47
N LEU A 130 37.71 39.36 -37.59
CA LEU A 130 38.80 40.32 -37.37
C LEU A 130 39.86 40.25 -38.48
N ASN A 131 40.04 39.09 -39.09
CA ASN A 131 41.15 38.81 -40.00
C ASN A 131 40.86 39.17 -41.46
N ILE A 132 39.60 39.36 -41.84
CA ILE A 132 39.18 39.69 -43.20
C ILE A 132 38.21 40.87 -43.14
N GLY A 133 38.55 41.98 -43.81
CA GLY A 133 37.66 43.11 -44.04
C GLY A 133 36.98 43.01 -45.41
N TYR A 134 35.72 43.44 -45.50
CA TYR A 134 34.95 43.38 -46.74
C TYR A 134 35.17 44.62 -47.61
N GLN A 135 34.87 44.49 -48.90
CA GLN A 135 34.80 45.63 -49.79
C GLN A 135 33.65 46.54 -49.33
N LEU A 136 33.94 47.82 -49.09
CA LEU A 136 33.02 48.82 -48.53
C LEU A 136 32.67 48.65 -47.05
N ASP A 137 33.37 47.81 -46.29
CA ASP A 137 33.24 47.83 -44.83
C ASP A 137 33.71 49.17 -44.28
N GLY A 138 32.92 49.74 -43.37
CA GLY A 138 33.35 50.85 -42.55
C GLY A 138 34.51 50.46 -41.63
N PRO A 139 35.25 51.43 -41.07
CA PRO A 139 36.30 51.12 -40.11
C PRO A 139 35.73 50.34 -38.91
N PHE A 140 36.39 49.24 -38.54
CA PHE A 140 35.95 48.33 -37.48
C PHE A 140 35.53 49.08 -36.21
N LEU A 141 34.33 48.76 -35.71
CA LEU A 141 33.65 49.38 -34.56
C LEU A 141 33.27 50.87 -34.67
N LEU A 142 33.87 51.64 -35.58
CA LEU A 142 33.53 53.05 -35.77
C LEU A 142 32.22 53.22 -36.54
N SER A 143 31.94 52.33 -37.49
CA SER A 143 30.66 52.27 -38.21
C SER A 143 29.53 51.58 -37.44
N GLU A 144 29.84 50.89 -36.34
CA GLU A 144 28.88 50.16 -35.52
C GLU A 144 28.12 51.06 -34.54
N THR A 145 26.93 50.60 -34.12
CA THR A 145 26.11 51.31 -33.10
C THR A 145 26.84 51.39 -31.76
N GLY A 146 26.49 52.39 -30.93
CA GLY A 146 27.07 52.55 -29.59
C GLY A 146 26.91 51.31 -28.70
N THR A 147 25.78 50.61 -28.82
CA THR A 147 25.51 49.36 -28.10
C THR A 147 26.43 48.23 -28.55
N THR A 148 26.56 48.00 -29.87
CA THR A 148 27.46 46.98 -30.43
C THR A 148 28.91 47.26 -30.05
N ARG A 149 29.32 48.53 -30.07
CA ARG A 149 30.66 48.97 -29.67
C ARG A 149 30.94 48.68 -28.19
N ALA A 150 30.02 49.02 -27.30
CA ALA A 150 30.15 48.75 -25.87
C ALA A 150 30.25 47.24 -25.59
N LYS A 151 29.42 46.42 -26.26
CA LYS A 151 29.46 44.95 -26.14
C LYS A 151 30.76 44.36 -26.68
N ALA A 152 31.24 44.84 -27.84
CA ALA A 152 32.51 44.43 -28.42
C ALA A 152 33.68 44.71 -27.48
N ILE A 153 33.76 45.92 -26.91
CA ILE A 153 34.78 46.30 -25.93
C ILE A 153 34.63 45.45 -24.66
N GLY A 154 33.41 45.29 -24.14
CA GLY A 154 33.14 44.45 -22.98
C GLY A 154 33.57 42.99 -23.18
N ARG A 155 33.43 42.46 -24.39
CA ARG A 155 33.90 41.11 -24.71
C ARG A 155 35.42 41.03 -24.78
N LEU A 156 36.09 42.01 -25.39
CA LEU A 156 37.56 42.10 -25.41
C LEU A 156 38.15 42.18 -24.00
N VAL A 157 37.48 42.85 -23.07
CA VAL A 157 37.90 42.99 -21.66
C VAL A 157 37.43 41.82 -20.78
N GLY A 158 36.59 40.91 -21.31
CA GLY A 158 36.09 39.74 -20.56
C GLY A 158 34.88 40.01 -19.65
N ILE A 159 34.27 41.19 -19.73
CA ILE A 159 33.10 41.59 -18.91
C ILE A 159 31.86 40.74 -19.24
N HIS A 160 31.74 40.24 -20.47
CA HIS A 160 30.63 39.39 -20.92
C HIS A 160 30.39 38.13 -20.05
N LEU A 161 31.43 37.61 -19.39
CA LEU A 161 31.31 36.48 -18.45
C LEU A 161 30.51 36.89 -17.20
N ILE A 162 30.76 38.10 -16.70
CA ILE A 162 30.05 38.67 -15.54
C ILE A 162 28.59 38.91 -15.91
N ASP A 163 28.32 39.51 -17.07
CA ASP A 163 26.95 39.73 -17.55
C ASP A 163 26.19 38.41 -17.74
N SER A 164 26.88 37.37 -18.19
CA SER A 164 26.29 36.04 -18.32
C SER A 164 25.98 35.42 -16.96
N ALA A 165 26.88 35.55 -15.98
CA ALA A 165 26.66 35.08 -14.62
C ALA A 165 25.47 35.80 -13.95
N ILE A 166 25.38 37.12 -14.08
CA ILE A 166 24.26 37.92 -13.55
C ILE A 166 22.93 37.43 -14.14
N ARG A 167 22.86 37.25 -15.47
CA ARG A 167 21.64 36.74 -16.12
C ARG A 167 21.25 35.33 -15.64
N SER A 168 22.23 34.44 -15.45
CA SER A 168 21.96 33.10 -14.91
C SER A 168 21.37 33.18 -13.51
N VAL A 169 21.99 33.95 -12.62
CA VAL A 169 21.53 34.09 -11.23
C VAL A 169 20.11 34.67 -11.17
N ILE A 170 19.78 35.67 -12.00
CA ILE A 170 18.42 36.24 -12.07
C ILE A 170 17.40 35.17 -12.50
N LYS A 171 17.76 34.32 -13.47
CA LYS A 171 16.88 33.24 -13.94
C LYS A 171 16.64 32.21 -12.84
N ASP A 172 17.70 31.81 -12.13
CA ASP A 172 17.60 30.84 -11.05
C ASP A 172 16.73 31.38 -9.90
N LEU A 173 16.91 32.66 -9.55
CA LEU A 173 16.13 33.34 -8.51
C LEU A 173 14.63 33.38 -8.88
N PHE A 174 14.32 33.64 -10.15
CA PHE A 174 12.93 33.61 -10.63
C PHE A 174 12.30 32.22 -10.53
N GLN A 175 13.03 31.16 -10.88
CA GLN A 175 12.54 29.78 -10.78
C GLN A 175 12.27 29.38 -9.33
N LEU A 176 13.23 29.63 -8.43
CA LEU A 176 13.09 29.32 -7.00
C LEU A 176 11.89 30.05 -6.37
N ASN A 177 11.66 31.32 -6.74
CA ASN A 177 10.50 32.06 -6.25
C ASN A 177 9.16 31.49 -6.73
N GLN A 178 9.10 30.88 -7.93
CA GLN A 178 7.89 30.21 -8.37
C GLN A 178 7.65 28.92 -7.60
N GLU A 179 8.70 28.13 -7.38
CA GLU A 179 8.63 26.90 -6.61
C GLU A 179 8.18 27.16 -5.17
N HIS A 180 8.75 28.19 -4.53
CA HIS A 180 8.35 28.61 -3.18
C HIS A 180 6.85 28.90 -3.09
N LYS A 181 6.30 29.68 -4.03
CA LYS A 181 4.86 30.00 -4.04
C LYS A 181 3.99 28.75 -4.22
N LEU A 182 4.44 27.79 -5.03
CA LEU A 182 3.74 26.53 -5.25
C LEU A 182 3.71 25.67 -3.98
N LEU A 183 4.86 25.57 -3.30
CA LEU A 183 4.99 24.85 -2.04
C LEU A 183 4.14 25.50 -0.94
N ASP A 184 4.14 26.82 -0.82
CA ASP A 184 3.30 27.56 0.15
C ASP A 184 1.82 27.24 -0.03
N ASN A 185 1.33 27.22 -1.28
CA ASN A 185 -0.07 26.87 -1.56
C ASN A 185 -0.35 25.41 -1.21
N THR A 186 0.59 24.51 -1.51
CA THR A 186 0.45 23.08 -1.18
C THR A 186 0.39 22.86 0.33
N ILE A 187 1.21 23.59 1.11
CA ILE A 187 1.18 23.54 2.58
C ILE A 187 -0.17 24.01 3.11
N LYS A 188 -0.72 25.11 2.56
CA LYS A 188 -2.06 25.60 2.93
C LYS A 188 -3.13 24.55 2.68
N ASP A 189 -3.16 23.97 1.48
CA ASP A 189 -4.14 22.94 1.12
C ASP A 189 -4.03 21.69 2.01
N LEU A 190 -2.79 21.25 2.32
CA LEU A 190 -2.57 20.12 3.22
C LEU A 190 -3.00 20.41 4.65
N ASN A 191 -2.79 21.63 5.15
CA ASN A 191 -3.25 22.04 6.47
C ASN A 191 -4.78 22.08 6.55
N GLU A 192 -5.46 22.54 5.48
CA GLU A 192 -6.92 22.47 5.39
C GLU A 192 -7.43 21.03 5.38
N GLN A 193 -6.75 20.12 4.69
CA GLN A 193 -7.10 18.70 4.70
C GLN A 193 -6.87 18.05 6.07
N LEU A 194 -5.81 18.43 6.79
CA LEU A 194 -5.52 17.92 8.13
C LEU A 194 -6.60 18.29 9.15
N LEU A 195 -7.22 19.46 9.02
CA LEU A 195 -8.34 19.89 9.88
C LEU A 195 -9.53 18.93 9.82
N LEU A 196 -9.76 18.25 8.69
CA LEU A 196 -10.83 17.23 8.56
C LEU A 196 -10.60 16.00 9.44
N TYR A 197 -9.37 15.79 9.92
CA TYR A 197 -8.99 14.66 10.77
C TYR A 197 -8.71 15.07 12.22
N ALA A 198 -9.16 16.26 12.64
CA ALA A 198 -8.94 16.76 14.00
C ALA A 198 -9.51 15.84 15.09
N ASP A 199 -10.63 15.15 14.81
CA ASP A 199 -11.36 14.34 15.79
C ASP A 199 -10.85 12.89 15.91
N LEU A 200 -9.82 12.52 15.13
CA LEU A 200 -9.38 11.14 14.99
C LEU A 200 -8.78 10.55 16.28
N ASP A 201 -8.18 11.39 17.12
CA ASP A 201 -7.69 10.99 18.45
C ASP A 201 -8.84 10.70 19.43
N ASP A 202 -9.96 11.43 19.32
CA ASP A 202 -11.12 11.20 20.17
C ASP A 202 -11.91 9.96 19.70
N GLU A 203 -12.01 9.73 18.39
CA GLU A 203 -12.53 8.46 17.84
C GLU A 203 -11.70 7.26 18.33
N LYS A 204 -10.37 7.39 18.40
CA LYS A 204 -9.49 6.34 18.91
C LYS A 204 -9.76 6.03 20.38
N LYS A 205 -9.92 7.05 21.23
CA LYS A 205 -10.29 6.86 22.65
C LYS A 205 -11.63 6.16 22.79
N ALA A 206 -12.64 6.56 22.01
CA ALA A 206 -13.96 5.93 22.05
C ALA A 206 -13.91 4.44 21.68
N ILE A 207 -13.07 4.06 20.72
CA ILE A 207 -12.83 2.66 20.36
C ILE A 207 -12.15 1.88 21.49
N GLU A 208 -11.14 2.46 22.14
CA GLU A 208 -10.45 1.85 23.28
C GLU A 208 -11.40 1.61 24.46
N GLU A 209 -12.23 2.59 24.80
CA GLU A 209 -13.27 2.47 25.84
C GLU A 209 -14.28 1.36 25.50
N THR A 210 -14.75 1.33 24.25
CA THR A 210 -15.69 0.31 23.78
C THR A 210 -15.09 -1.09 23.88
N ASN A 211 -13.82 -1.26 23.53
CA ASN A 211 -13.12 -2.55 23.65
C ASN A 211 -13.00 -3.00 25.11
N GLN A 212 -12.71 -2.09 26.04
CA GLN A 212 -12.69 -2.41 27.48
C GLN A 212 -14.06 -2.87 27.97
N LEU A 213 -15.14 -2.21 27.55
CA LEU A 213 -16.50 -2.62 27.88
C LEU A 213 -16.84 -4.01 27.32
N LEU A 214 -16.37 -4.32 26.10
CA LEU A 214 -16.57 -5.62 25.46
C LEU A 214 -15.88 -6.75 26.24
N ILE A 215 -14.63 -6.55 26.65
CA ILE A 215 -13.88 -7.51 27.50
C ILE A 215 -14.63 -7.73 28.83
N ASN A 216 -15.13 -6.66 29.45
CA ASN A 216 -15.91 -6.76 30.68
C ASN A 216 -17.22 -7.55 30.49
N LEU A 217 -17.91 -7.33 29.38
CA LEU A 217 -19.12 -8.08 29.01
C LEU A 217 -18.83 -9.57 28.82
N GLU A 218 -17.77 -9.92 28.08
CA GLU A 218 -17.37 -11.32 27.89
C GLU A 218 -17.08 -12.02 29.22
N ASN A 219 -16.39 -11.36 30.15
CA ASN A 219 -16.13 -11.89 31.48
C ASN A 219 -17.42 -12.09 32.29
N LYS A 220 -18.38 -11.16 32.19
CA LYS A 220 -19.70 -11.30 32.82
C LYS A 220 -20.50 -12.46 32.22
N ILE A 221 -20.47 -12.66 30.90
CA ILE A 221 -21.13 -13.79 30.23
C ILE A 221 -20.53 -15.12 30.71
N LYS A 222 -19.18 -15.25 30.73
CA LYS A 222 -18.50 -16.44 31.26
C LYS A 222 -18.90 -16.74 32.71
N ARG A 223 -19.04 -15.71 33.55
CA ARG A 223 -19.49 -15.88 34.94
C ARG A 223 -20.95 -16.33 35.00
N LEU A 224 -21.81 -15.78 34.16
CA LEU A 224 -23.22 -16.14 34.08
C LEU A 224 -23.41 -17.59 33.62
N ASP A 225 -22.62 -18.07 32.66
CA ASP A 225 -22.66 -19.47 32.22
C ASP A 225 -22.22 -20.43 33.32
N LYS A 226 -21.17 -20.09 34.09
CA LYS A 226 -20.78 -20.86 35.27
C LYS A 226 -21.89 -20.91 36.33
N LEU A 227 -22.57 -19.80 36.56
CA LEU A 227 -23.70 -19.75 37.51
C LEU A 227 -24.90 -20.56 37.02
N LYS A 228 -25.20 -20.54 35.72
CA LYS A 228 -26.25 -21.38 35.12
C LYS A 228 -25.93 -22.87 35.27
N ALA A 229 -24.69 -23.27 35.01
CA ALA A 229 -24.24 -24.65 35.21
C ALA A 229 -24.43 -25.10 36.67
N ARG A 230 -23.96 -24.30 37.63
CA ARG A 230 -24.17 -24.56 39.07
C ARG A 230 -25.65 -24.60 39.47
N SER A 231 -26.48 -23.74 38.89
CA SER A 231 -27.92 -23.77 39.13
C SER A 231 -28.59 -25.04 38.59
N ALA A 232 -28.13 -25.52 37.43
CA ALA A 232 -28.60 -26.80 36.88
C ALA A 232 -28.17 -27.99 37.76
N GLU A 233 -26.92 -28.00 38.22
CA GLU A 233 -26.42 -28.99 39.19
C GLU A 233 -27.23 -28.97 40.49
N LEU A 234 -27.49 -27.78 41.06
CA LEU A 234 -28.34 -27.65 42.24
C LEU A 234 -29.75 -28.19 42.00
N LYS A 235 -30.36 -27.92 40.84
CA LYS A 235 -31.67 -28.49 40.51
C LYS A 235 -31.61 -30.01 40.44
N THR A 236 -30.57 -30.60 39.85
CA THR A 236 -30.42 -32.06 39.83
C THR A 236 -30.30 -32.63 41.24
N ILE A 237 -29.48 -32.01 42.10
CA ILE A 237 -29.31 -32.42 43.50
C ILE A 237 -30.64 -32.31 44.26
N ILE A 238 -31.40 -31.22 44.08
CA ILE A 238 -32.72 -31.06 44.70
C ILE A 238 -33.66 -32.18 44.25
N THR A 239 -33.71 -32.51 42.96
CA THR A 239 -34.54 -33.63 42.47
C THR A 239 -34.06 -34.99 43.00
N GLU A 240 -32.75 -35.16 43.21
CA GLU A 240 -32.17 -36.36 43.82
C GLU A 240 -32.62 -36.49 45.28
N ILE A 241 -32.54 -35.38 46.04
CA ILE A 241 -33.00 -35.29 47.42
C ILE A 241 -34.50 -35.59 47.49
N GLU A 242 -35.32 -35.01 46.61
CA GLU A 242 -36.77 -35.29 46.57
C GLU A 242 -37.07 -36.77 46.26
N LYS A 243 -36.29 -37.41 45.37
CA LYS A 243 -36.41 -38.85 45.12
C LYS A 243 -36.04 -39.67 46.36
N GLN A 244 -34.93 -39.33 47.02
CA GLN A 244 -34.49 -40.00 48.25
C GLN A 244 -35.52 -39.82 49.37
N GLN A 245 -36.08 -38.62 49.53
CA GLN A 245 -37.13 -38.33 50.49
C GLN A 245 -38.39 -39.16 50.20
N ASN A 246 -38.82 -39.23 48.94
CA ASN A 246 -39.95 -40.08 48.54
C ASN A 246 -39.69 -41.58 48.81
N ILE A 247 -38.45 -42.04 48.67
CA ILE A 247 -38.07 -43.41 49.03
C ILE A 247 -38.22 -43.59 50.55
N ILE A 248 -37.67 -42.68 51.35
CA ILE A 248 -37.81 -42.70 52.82
C ILE A 248 -39.28 -42.70 53.23
N ASP A 249 -40.11 -41.83 52.63
CA ASP A 249 -41.54 -41.74 52.90
C ASP A 249 -42.28 -43.03 52.54
N ARG A 250 -41.90 -43.73 51.47
CA ARG A 250 -42.47 -45.05 51.15
C ARG A 250 -42.13 -46.12 52.19
N PHE A 251 -40.99 -45.99 52.86
CA PHE A 251 -40.54 -46.91 53.90
C PHE A 251 -40.93 -46.45 55.32
N SER A 252 -41.62 -45.32 55.47
CA SER A 252 -42.10 -44.80 56.77
C SER A 252 -43.04 -45.77 57.50
N ASN A 253 -43.75 -46.62 56.77
CA ASN A 253 -44.68 -47.61 57.31
C ASN A 253 -44.03 -48.96 57.68
N ILE A 254 -42.70 -49.10 57.61
CA ILE A 254 -42.02 -50.31 58.07
C ILE A 254 -42.36 -50.64 59.53
N SER A 255 -42.43 -49.62 60.40
CA SER A 255 -42.77 -49.82 61.82
C SER A 255 -44.23 -50.27 62.03
N ASN A 256 -45.14 -49.83 61.15
CA ASN A 256 -46.53 -50.35 61.11
C ASN A 256 -46.59 -51.79 60.60
N LEU A 257 -45.75 -52.16 59.63
CA LEU A 257 -45.65 -53.53 59.15
C LEU A 257 -45.12 -54.48 60.22
N GLU A 258 -44.13 -54.06 61.02
CA GLU A 258 -43.62 -54.82 62.17
C GLU A 258 -44.71 -55.05 63.23
N THR A 259 -45.43 -54.00 63.63
CA THR A 259 -46.53 -54.14 64.61
C THR A 259 -47.71 -54.95 64.09
N MET A 260 -48.01 -54.90 62.79
CA MET A 260 -48.99 -55.79 62.16
C MET A 260 -48.51 -57.24 62.15
N LEU A 261 -47.21 -57.49 61.90
CA LEU A 261 -46.63 -58.82 61.98
C LEU A 261 -46.79 -59.40 63.39
N ASP A 262 -46.48 -58.63 64.42
CA ASP A 262 -46.62 -59.01 65.83
C ASP A 262 -48.07 -59.35 66.20
N LYS A 263 -49.03 -58.52 65.76
CA LYS A 263 -50.47 -58.82 65.94
C LYS A 263 -50.88 -60.10 65.23
N THR A 264 -50.35 -60.35 64.03
CA THR A 264 -50.66 -61.56 63.26
C THR A 264 -50.11 -62.81 63.96
N ILE A 265 -48.90 -62.72 64.52
CA ILE A 265 -48.31 -63.77 65.35
C ILE A 265 -49.17 -64.01 66.58
N TYR A 266 -49.59 -62.96 67.30
CA TYR A 266 -50.49 -63.06 68.45
C TYR A 266 -51.83 -63.74 68.10
N TYR A 267 -52.50 -63.31 67.04
CA TYR A 267 -53.76 -63.92 66.61
C TYR A 267 -53.60 -65.38 66.18
N SER A 268 -52.46 -65.75 65.58
CA SER A 268 -52.17 -67.14 65.23
C SER A 268 -52.03 -68.03 66.48
N GLN A 269 -51.41 -67.51 67.54
CA GLN A 269 -51.30 -68.20 68.83
C GLN A 269 -52.68 -68.29 69.51
N PHE A 270 -53.48 -67.22 69.47
CA PHE A 270 -54.84 -67.22 70.00
C PHE A 270 -55.74 -68.23 69.28
N LEU A 271 -55.62 -68.37 67.96
CA LEU A 271 -56.33 -69.40 67.18
C LEU A 271 -55.93 -70.83 67.57
N LYS A 272 -54.66 -71.08 67.92
CA LYS A 272 -54.24 -72.39 68.47
C LYS A 272 -54.93 -72.69 69.80
N VAL A 273 -55.04 -71.69 70.69
CA VAL A 273 -55.74 -71.82 71.97
C VAL A 273 -57.23 -72.08 71.75
N LEU A 274 -57.89 -71.32 70.87
CA LEU A 274 -59.30 -71.54 70.53
C LEU A 274 -59.58 -72.93 69.95
N ARG A 275 -58.67 -73.46 69.10
CA ARG A 275 -58.77 -74.85 68.64
C ARG A 275 -58.70 -75.85 69.79
N SER A 276 -57.82 -75.62 70.77
CA SER A 276 -57.72 -76.50 71.95
C SER A 276 -58.97 -76.44 72.84
N LEU A 277 -59.62 -75.27 72.95
CA LEU A 277 -60.88 -75.10 73.66
C LEU A 277 -62.06 -75.76 72.94
N ARG A 278 -62.09 -75.67 71.60
CA ARG A 278 -63.09 -76.37 70.78
C ARG A 278 -62.98 -77.89 70.89
N GLU A 279 -61.76 -78.44 70.94
CA GLU A 279 -61.56 -79.87 71.21
C GLU A 279 -62.03 -80.27 72.62
N ARG A 280 -61.82 -79.41 73.63
CA ARG A 280 -62.38 -79.62 74.99
C ARG A 280 -63.91 -79.55 75.02
N GLU A 281 -64.52 -78.62 74.30
CA GLU A 281 -65.97 -78.53 74.14
C GLU A 281 -66.54 -79.80 73.47
N LYS A 282 -65.83 -80.32 72.46
CA LYS A 282 -66.19 -81.57 71.75
C LYS A 282 -66.14 -82.79 72.67
N ILE A 283 -65.16 -82.83 73.59
CA ILE A 283 -65.08 -83.84 74.64
C ILE A 283 -66.28 -83.67 75.59
N ILE A 284 -66.52 -82.48 76.14
CA ILE A 284 -67.62 -82.22 77.10
C ILE A 284 -69.00 -82.52 76.50
N THR A 285 -69.24 -82.16 75.23
CA THR A 285 -70.47 -82.50 74.51
C THR A 285 -70.60 -84.00 74.22
N GLY A 286 -69.48 -84.72 74.06
CA GLY A 286 -69.43 -86.19 74.04
C GLY A 286 -69.80 -86.83 75.39
N HIS A 287 -69.38 -86.21 76.52
CA HIS A 287 -69.75 -86.64 77.87
C HIS A 287 -71.23 -86.38 78.18
N LEU A 288 -71.79 -85.23 77.74
CA LEU A 288 -73.21 -84.92 77.86
C LEU A 288 -74.10 -85.87 77.03
N LYS A 289 -73.65 -86.30 75.85
CA LYS A 289 -74.34 -87.34 75.05
C LYS A 289 -74.33 -88.73 75.70
N ARG A 290 -73.35 -89.04 76.56
CA ARG A 290 -73.32 -90.30 77.33
C ARG A 290 -74.21 -90.26 78.57
N ILE A 291 -74.33 -89.11 79.24
CA ILE A 291 -75.20 -88.92 80.42
C ILE A 291 -76.68 -88.88 80.03
N ASN A 292 -77.02 -88.29 78.88
CA ASN A 292 -78.40 -88.28 78.37
C ASN A 292 -78.84 -89.60 77.70
N LYS A 293 -77.96 -90.59 77.57
CA LYS A 293 -78.28 -91.94 77.05
C LYS A 293 -78.79 -92.89 78.15
N ILE A 294 -78.71 -92.49 79.43
CA ILE A 294 -79.16 -93.28 80.59
C ILE A 294 -80.54 -92.81 81.12
N MET A 295 -81.06 -91.67 80.67
CA MET A 295 -82.41 -91.18 81.01
C MET A 295 -83.31 -91.03 79.76
N ALA A 296 -83.44 -92.11 79.00
CA ALA A 296 -84.51 -92.30 78.02
C ALA A 296 -84.85 -93.81 77.87
N ASN A 297 -85.20 -94.44 78.99
CA ASN A 297 -86.35 -95.35 78.99
C ASN A 297 -87.61 -94.46 79.13
N THR A 298 -88.71 -94.85 78.49
CA THR A 298 -89.98 -94.13 78.23
C THR A 298 -89.88 -93.10 77.08
N VAL A 299 -89.79 -93.54 75.81
CA VAL A 299 -90.90 -93.95 74.86
C VAL A 299 -91.72 -92.71 74.44
N ASN A 300 -91.89 -92.29 73.18
CA ASN A 300 -91.84 -92.85 71.81
C ASN A 300 -91.73 -91.63 70.85
N ILE A 301 -90.82 -91.51 69.88
CA ILE A 301 -90.83 -92.02 68.49
C ILE A 301 -92.19 -92.02 67.79
N PHE A 302 -92.37 -91.08 66.86
CA PHE A 302 -92.78 -91.22 65.43
C PHE A 302 -92.94 -89.76 64.90
N GLU A 303 -92.50 -89.32 63.74
CA GLU A 303 -92.38 -89.97 62.44
C GLU A 303 -91.57 -89.02 61.53
N ALA A 304 -90.58 -89.56 60.82
CA ALA A 304 -89.84 -88.84 59.79
C ALA A 304 -90.40 -89.27 58.44
N GLU A 305 -91.27 -88.46 57.84
CA GLU A 305 -91.73 -88.69 56.47
C GLU A 305 -92.23 -87.39 55.83
N LYS A 306 -91.31 -86.66 55.20
CA LYS A 306 -91.51 -86.13 53.84
C LYS A 306 -90.25 -85.47 53.31
N LEU A 307 -89.45 -86.35 52.70
CA LEU A 307 -88.76 -86.13 51.46
C LEU A 307 -89.13 -84.85 50.67
N LEU A 308 -88.07 -84.13 50.29
CA LEU A 308 -87.74 -83.89 48.89
C LEU A 308 -88.84 -83.24 48.03
N SER A 309 -88.70 -81.94 47.84
CA SER A 309 -88.81 -81.40 46.49
C SER A 309 -87.65 -80.45 46.18
N PHE A 310 -86.84 -80.93 45.23
CA PHE A 310 -86.26 -80.17 44.14
C PHE A 310 -85.33 -79.00 44.47
N LEU A 311 -84.01 -79.18 44.40
CA LEU A 311 -83.26 -79.16 43.13
C LEU A 311 -83.81 -78.13 42.14
N ASN A 312 -83.11 -76.99 42.00
CA ASN A 312 -82.56 -76.65 40.69
C ASN A 312 -81.45 -75.58 40.79
N ASN A 313 -80.23 -76.07 40.56
CA ASN A 313 -79.19 -75.48 39.70
C ASN A 313 -78.64 -74.11 40.14
N ASN A 314 -77.60 -74.01 40.99
CA ASN A 314 -76.26 -74.60 40.91
C ASN A 314 -75.47 -74.24 39.61
N TYR A 315 -74.41 -73.46 39.82
CA TYR A 315 -73.12 -73.36 39.10
C TYR A 315 -73.05 -72.76 37.66
N LEU A 316 -72.38 -71.59 37.58
CA LEU A 316 -71.17 -71.24 36.79
C LEU A 316 -70.59 -72.31 35.82
N PRO A 317 -69.66 -72.00 34.87
CA PRO A 317 -69.33 -70.79 34.09
C PRO A 317 -68.94 -71.09 32.60
N GLN A 318 -68.43 -70.08 31.86
CA GLN A 318 -67.45 -70.07 30.73
C GLN A 318 -67.94 -69.13 29.62
N SER A 319 -67.30 -68.01 29.26
CA SER A 319 -65.95 -67.74 28.74
C SER A 319 -66.08 -67.18 27.31
N ASN A 320 -65.33 -66.12 27.02
CA ASN A 320 -64.95 -65.60 25.70
C ASN A 320 -66.01 -64.90 24.84
N ARG A 321 -66.25 -63.59 25.10
CA ARG A 321 -66.48 -62.61 24.00
C ARG A 321 -66.31 -61.13 24.36
N LEU A 322 -65.27 -60.76 25.12
CA LEU A 322 -64.94 -59.33 25.37
C LEU A 322 -63.41 -59.09 25.38
N LYS A 323 -62.71 -59.66 24.39
CA LYS A 323 -61.30 -59.36 24.09
C LYS A 323 -61.08 -58.45 22.87
N ASP A 324 -62.12 -58.17 22.07
CA ASP A 324 -61.95 -57.45 20.78
C ASP A 324 -62.31 -55.95 20.79
N LEU A 325 -62.80 -55.40 21.89
CA LEU A 325 -63.08 -53.94 21.99
C LEU A 325 -62.03 -53.15 22.77
N ARG A 326 -60.95 -53.79 23.23
CA ARG A 326 -59.84 -53.13 23.94
C ARG A 326 -58.63 -52.79 23.05
N ILE A 327 -58.57 -53.34 21.83
CA ILE A 327 -57.45 -53.12 20.90
C ILE A 327 -57.65 -51.83 20.06
N LYS A 328 -58.90 -51.40 19.80
CA LYS A 328 -59.18 -50.15 19.06
C LYS A 328 -58.93 -48.86 19.86
N ILE A 329 -58.92 -48.90 21.20
CA ILE A 329 -58.59 -47.73 22.05
C ILE A 329 -57.07 -47.55 22.22
N GLY A 330 -56.27 -48.59 21.90
CA GLY A 330 -54.80 -48.54 21.95
C GLY A 330 -54.15 -47.83 20.76
N HIS A 331 -54.68 -47.99 19.54
CA HIS A 331 -54.05 -47.44 18.33
C HIS A 331 -54.24 -45.92 18.14
N LEU A 332 -55.32 -45.33 18.69
CA LEU A 332 -55.56 -43.88 18.60
C LEU A 332 -54.83 -43.06 19.68
N ARG A 333 -54.41 -43.68 20.79
CA ARG A 333 -53.57 -43.01 21.82
C ARG A 333 -52.09 -42.91 21.45
N VAL A 334 -51.59 -43.76 20.53
CA VAL A 334 -50.20 -43.70 20.05
C VAL A 334 -50.01 -42.64 18.95
N LYS A 335 -51.02 -42.42 18.08
CA LYS A 335 -50.97 -41.35 17.05
C LYS A 335 -50.99 -39.93 17.65
N ILE A 336 -51.77 -39.70 18.71
CA ILE A 336 -51.83 -38.39 19.39
C ILE A 336 -50.55 -38.09 20.18
N LYS A 337 -49.83 -39.12 20.66
CA LYS A 337 -48.56 -38.96 21.39
C LYS A 337 -47.37 -38.67 20.45
N LYS A 338 -47.40 -39.19 19.21
CA LYS A 338 -46.34 -38.96 18.20
C LYS A 338 -46.46 -37.61 17.49
N HIS A 339 -47.67 -37.09 17.25
CA HIS A 339 -47.88 -35.76 16.62
C HIS A 339 -47.74 -34.56 17.58
N ARG A 340 -47.83 -34.77 18.91
CA ARG A 340 -47.47 -33.72 19.90
C ARG A 340 -45.95 -33.54 20.08
N LEU A 341 -45.14 -34.49 19.64
CA LEU A 341 -43.67 -34.41 19.72
C LEU A 341 -43.05 -33.70 18.50
N TRP A 342 -43.68 -33.74 17.34
CA TRP A 342 -43.20 -33.03 16.13
C TRP A 342 -43.57 -31.54 16.05
N ILE A 343 -44.55 -31.07 16.84
CA ILE A 343 -44.97 -29.65 16.86
C ILE A 343 -44.20 -28.81 17.90
N LYS A 344 -43.40 -29.43 18.80
CA LYS A 344 -42.57 -28.69 19.77
C LYS A 344 -41.11 -28.50 19.33
N GLU A 345 -40.66 -29.25 18.32
CA GLU A 345 -39.33 -29.16 17.71
C GLU A 345 -39.30 -28.22 16.48
N LEU A 346 -40.45 -27.77 15.97
CA LEU A 346 -40.58 -26.92 14.78
C LEU A 346 -41.09 -25.50 15.09
N ASN A 347 -40.55 -24.87 16.14
CA ASN A 347 -40.75 -23.44 16.40
C ASN A 347 -39.42 -22.68 16.66
N LYS A 348 -38.31 -23.17 16.08
CA LYS A 348 -37.03 -22.42 16.02
C LYS A 348 -36.31 -22.55 14.67
N VAL A 349 -37.05 -22.75 13.58
CA VAL A 349 -36.50 -22.68 12.20
C VAL A 349 -36.89 -21.35 11.54
N ILE A 350 -36.81 -20.26 12.31
CA ILE A 350 -36.85 -18.87 11.77
C ILE A 350 -35.61 -18.06 12.24
N ASP A 351 -34.82 -18.55 13.19
CA ASP A 351 -33.61 -17.85 13.66
C ASP A 351 -32.29 -18.40 13.08
N ALA A 352 -32.31 -19.59 12.46
CA ALA A 352 -31.11 -20.21 11.87
C ALA A 352 -30.70 -19.58 10.52
N GLU A 353 -31.65 -18.97 9.79
CA GLU A 353 -31.40 -18.28 8.52
C GLU A 353 -30.85 -16.84 8.72
N GLN A 354 -31.23 -16.20 9.84
CA GLN A 354 -30.72 -14.88 10.25
C GLN A 354 -29.31 -14.96 10.86
N LEU A 355 -28.99 -16.05 11.57
CA LEU A 355 -27.64 -16.31 12.08
C LEU A 355 -26.64 -16.61 10.95
N TYR A 356 -27.06 -17.28 9.86
CA TYR A 356 -26.20 -17.58 8.71
C TYR A 356 -25.89 -16.34 7.87
N THR A 357 -26.86 -15.42 7.69
CA THR A 357 -26.65 -14.14 6.98
C THR A 357 -25.77 -13.16 7.77
N HIS A 358 -25.86 -13.14 9.10
CA HIS A 358 -24.93 -12.35 9.94
C HIS A 358 -23.50 -12.93 10.01
N LEU A 359 -23.34 -14.26 10.01
CA LEU A 359 -22.03 -14.91 9.95
C LEU A 359 -21.35 -14.72 8.58
N ALA A 360 -22.10 -14.76 7.48
CA ALA A 360 -21.59 -14.49 6.13
C ALA A 360 -21.13 -13.03 5.98
N ASN A 361 -21.88 -12.05 6.53
CA ASN A 361 -21.51 -10.63 6.53
C ASN A 361 -20.27 -10.34 7.41
N ASN A 362 -20.16 -10.98 8.57
CA ASN A 362 -19.00 -10.83 9.46
C ASN A 362 -17.73 -11.46 8.88
N TYR A 363 -17.86 -12.56 8.12
CA TYR A 363 -16.75 -13.15 7.38
C TYR A 363 -16.27 -12.24 6.24
N GLN A 364 -17.18 -11.62 5.46
CA GLN A 364 -16.81 -10.61 4.46
C GLN A 364 -16.16 -9.37 5.08
N ARG A 365 -16.64 -8.90 6.23
CA ARG A 365 -16.00 -7.80 6.98
C ARG A 365 -14.61 -8.16 7.47
N LYS A 366 -14.37 -9.39 7.93
CA LYS A 366 -13.05 -9.90 8.32
C LYS A 366 -12.07 -9.93 7.14
N VAL A 367 -12.53 -10.34 5.95
CA VAL A 367 -11.71 -10.31 4.73
C VAL A 367 -11.36 -8.87 4.34
N LYS A 368 -12.33 -7.95 4.36
CA LYS A 368 -12.10 -6.51 4.11
C LYS A 368 -11.15 -5.86 5.13
N LEU A 369 -11.26 -6.23 6.41
CA LEU A 369 -10.36 -5.79 7.48
C LEU A 369 -8.94 -6.33 7.30
N SER A 370 -8.79 -7.56 6.80
CA SER A 370 -7.47 -8.13 6.48
C SER A 370 -6.80 -7.43 5.29
N GLU A 371 -7.57 -7.02 4.27
CA GLU A 371 -7.06 -6.21 3.16
C GLU A 371 -6.70 -4.78 3.59
N LEU A 372 -7.53 -4.16 4.44
CA LEU A 372 -7.24 -2.84 5.01
C LEU A 372 -6.00 -2.88 5.91
N LYS A 373 -5.81 -3.96 6.69
CA LYS A 373 -4.60 -4.17 7.49
C LYS A 373 -3.35 -4.30 6.60
N LEU A 374 -3.42 -5.06 5.51
CA LEU A 374 -2.32 -5.16 4.54
C LEU A 374 -2.01 -3.82 3.85
N LYS A 375 -3.02 -3.00 3.57
CA LYS A 375 -2.82 -1.64 3.05
C LYS A 375 -2.20 -0.73 4.09
N LEU A 376 -2.66 -0.81 5.34
CA LEU A 376 -2.13 -0.04 6.46
C LEU A 376 -0.66 -0.40 6.71
N ASP A 377 -0.33 -1.70 6.71
CA ASP A 377 1.04 -2.19 6.86
C ASP A 377 1.97 -1.64 5.77
N ARG A 378 1.53 -1.59 4.51
CA ARG A 378 2.28 -0.98 3.39
C ARG A 378 2.45 0.53 3.56
N VAL A 379 1.43 1.24 4.02
CA VAL A 379 1.50 2.69 4.26
C VAL A 379 2.45 2.97 5.44
N THR A 380 2.42 2.16 6.50
CA THR A 380 3.37 2.28 7.62
C THR A 380 4.80 1.94 7.20
N GLU A 381 5.03 0.93 6.36
CA GLU A 381 6.36 0.69 5.79
C GLU A 381 6.83 1.86 4.90
N GLY A 382 5.91 2.46 4.14
CA GLY A 382 6.16 3.69 3.37
C GLY A 382 6.54 4.86 4.26
N MET A 383 5.82 5.09 5.36
CA MET A 383 6.13 6.14 6.35
C MET A 383 7.46 5.89 7.06
N ILE A 384 7.80 4.64 7.38
CA ILE A 384 9.10 4.29 8.00
C ILE A 384 10.24 4.57 7.01
N LYS A 385 10.09 4.20 5.74
CA LYS A 385 11.08 4.50 4.69
C LYS A 385 11.18 6.01 4.43
N GLY A 386 10.06 6.73 4.44
CA GLY A 386 10.01 8.18 4.30
C GLY A 386 10.69 8.91 5.47
N LYS A 387 10.41 8.51 6.73
CA LYS A 387 11.11 9.04 7.90
C LYS A 387 12.61 8.77 7.84
N LYS A 388 13.02 7.58 7.40
CA LYS A 388 14.44 7.26 7.23
C LYS A 388 15.11 8.14 6.17
N TYR A 389 14.43 8.39 5.06
CA TYR A 389 14.91 9.28 4.01
C TYR A 389 15.05 10.74 4.48
N LEU A 390 14.09 11.23 5.30
CA LEU A 390 14.17 12.56 5.91
C LEU A 390 15.38 12.68 6.85
N VAL A 391 15.57 11.71 7.75
CA VAL A 391 16.72 11.69 8.68
C VAL A 391 18.05 11.60 7.91
N ASP A 392 18.12 10.81 6.84
CA ASP A 392 19.32 10.70 6.02
C ASP A 392 19.64 12.03 5.28
N ASN A 393 18.60 12.76 4.84
CA ASN A 393 18.77 14.06 4.20
C ASN A 393 19.11 15.18 5.21
N GLU A 394 18.50 15.20 6.40
CA GLU A 394 18.90 16.10 7.50
C GLU A 394 20.38 15.92 7.84
N ASN A 395 20.85 14.68 7.96
CA ASN A 395 22.25 14.39 8.21
C ASN A 395 23.16 14.87 7.06
N LYS A 396 22.74 14.73 5.79
CA LYS A 396 23.50 15.25 4.64
C LYS A 396 23.55 16.78 4.63
N ILE A 397 22.43 17.45 4.91
CA ILE A 397 22.36 18.91 5.00
C ILE A 397 23.30 19.40 6.10
N LYS A 398 23.29 18.74 7.27
CA LYS A 398 24.18 19.06 8.38
C LYS A 398 25.67 18.94 8.01
N VAL A 399 26.06 17.86 7.33
CA VAL A 399 27.44 17.67 6.84
C VAL A 399 27.82 18.73 5.79
N LEU A 400 26.90 19.06 4.88
CA LEU A 400 27.13 20.10 3.87
C LEU A 400 27.25 21.50 4.49
N LEU A 401 26.45 21.80 5.51
CA LEU A 401 26.52 23.05 6.28
C LEU A 401 27.82 23.15 7.08
N GLU A 402 28.31 22.05 7.66
CA GLU A 402 29.61 22.01 8.34
C GLU A 402 30.77 22.25 7.36
N ASN A 403 30.73 21.62 6.18
CA ASN A 403 31.71 21.84 5.12
C ASN A 403 31.65 23.28 4.57
N TYR A 404 30.45 23.82 4.40
CA TYR A 404 30.24 25.21 3.97
C TYR A 404 30.80 26.21 5.00
N ASN A 405 30.57 25.96 6.29
CA ASN A 405 31.13 26.77 7.37
C ASN A 405 32.65 26.75 7.39
N ALA A 406 33.25 25.56 7.26
CA ALA A 406 34.69 25.40 7.25
C ALA A 406 35.32 26.18 6.08
N ARG A 407 34.74 26.08 4.88
CA ARG A 407 35.16 26.83 3.69
C ARG A 407 35.00 28.35 3.85
N LEU A 408 33.88 28.81 4.42
CA LEU A 408 33.65 30.23 4.69
C LEU A 408 34.67 30.83 5.67
N LEU A 409 35.04 30.07 6.71
CA LEU A 409 36.06 30.47 7.68
C LEU A 409 37.48 30.46 7.08
N GLU A 410 37.78 29.53 6.17
CA GLU A 410 39.02 29.48 5.39
C GLU A 410 39.20 30.73 4.50
N ILE A 411 38.12 31.15 3.85
CA ILE A 411 38.13 32.31 2.94
C ILE A 411 38.19 33.62 3.75
N GLY A 412 37.63 33.65 4.96
CA GLY A 412 37.72 34.76 5.93
C GLY A 412 37.01 36.06 5.50
N ARG A 413 36.40 36.07 4.32
CA ARG A 413 35.63 37.18 3.74
C ARG A 413 34.43 36.64 2.98
N CYS A 414 33.31 37.35 3.06
CA CYS A 414 32.08 36.97 2.38
C CYS A 414 32.28 37.04 0.86
N PRO A 415 32.07 35.95 0.11
CA PRO A 415 32.26 35.96 -1.34
C PRO A 415 31.25 36.85 -2.10
N LEU A 416 30.15 37.26 -1.45
CA LEU A 416 29.12 38.10 -2.07
C LEU A 416 29.36 39.61 -1.84
N CYS A 417 29.72 40.00 -0.61
CA CYS A 417 29.83 41.42 -0.22
C CYS A 417 31.21 41.80 0.34
N TYR A 418 32.19 40.90 0.31
CA TYR A 418 33.59 41.08 0.73
C TYR A 418 33.82 41.51 2.18
N SER A 419 32.76 41.55 2.99
CA SER A 419 32.83 41.83 4.41
C SER A 419 33.61 40.74 5.14
N LYS A 420 34.34 41.12 6.21
CA LYS A 420 35.17 40.20 6.99
C LYS A 420 34.26 39.23 7.75
N ILE A 421 34.42 37.92 7.50
CA ILE A 421 33.66 36.89 8.22
C ILE A 421 34.43 36.54 9.50
N SER A 422 33.92 36.97 10.64
CA SER A 422 34.36 36.50 11.96
C SER A 422 33.60 35.24 12.35
N LYS A 423 34.13 34.47 13.33
CA LYS A 423 33.48 33.25 13.84
C LYS A 423 32.03 33.46 14.31
N ASP A 424 31.67 34.66 14.75
CA ASP A 424 30.31 34.98 15.19
C ASP A 424 29.35 35.22 14.01
N VAL A 425 29.85 35.75 12.89
CA VAL A 425 29.05 35.98 11.69
C VAL A 425 28.77 34.65 10.98
N SER A 426 29.74 33.73 10.90
CA SER A 426 29.49 32.41 10.29
C SER A 426 28.52 31.56 11.12
N LYS A 427 28.56 31.66 12.45
CA LYS A 427 27.57 31.03 13.33
C LYS A 427 26.16 31.55 13.10
N ARG A 428 25.96 32.87 12.95
CA ARG A 428 24.62 33.43 12.65
C ARG A 428 24.05 32.95 11.32
N ILE A 429 24.89 32.84 10.28
CA ILE A 429 24.47 32.35 8.96
C ILE A 429 23.97 30.91 9.07
N ILE A 430 24.67 30.06 9.82
CA ILE A 430 24.27 28.65 10.02
C ILE A 430 23.05 28.52 10.91
N ASP A 431 22.93 29.37 11.93
CA ASP A 431 21.76 29.38 12.81
C ASP A 431 20.49 29.85 12.08
N GLU A 432 20.58 30.65 11.01
CA GLU A 432 19.43 30.92 10.13
C GLU A 432 19.01 29.68 9.33
N TYR A 433 19.96 28.95 8.74
CA TYR A 433 19.65 27.69 8.04
C TYR A 433 19.11 26.58 8.98
N LYS A 434 19.42 26.64 10.28
CA LYS A 434 18.83 25.74 11.30
C LYS A 434 17.47 26.19 11.84
N LYS A 435 17.11 27.47 11.70
CA LYS A 435 15.80 27.97 12.16
C LYS A 435 14.67 27.58 11.23
N GLU A 436 14.96 27.29 9.97
CA GLU A 436 13.99 26.75 9.01
C GLU A 436 13.66 25.26 9.26
N GLU A 437 14.40 24.53 10.12
CA GLU A 437 14.14 23.12 10.47
C GLU A 437 12.98 22.92 11.49
N ASN A 438 12.39 23.99 12.06
CA ASN A 438 11.35 23.90 13.10
C ASN A 438 9.97 24.48 12.69
N LEU A 439 9.75 24.73 11.40
CA LEU A 439 8.43 25.03 10.80
C LEU A 439 7.99 23.82 9.98
#